data_AF-A0A9D0L5R6-F1
#
_entry.id   AF-A0A9D0L5R6-F1
#
_cell.length_a   1.000
_cell.length_b   1.000
_cell.length_c   1.000
_cell.angle_alpha   90.00
_cell.angle_beta   90.00
_cell.angle_gamma   90.00
#
_symmetry.space_group_name_H-M   'P 1'
#
loop_
_entity.id
_entity.type
_entity.pdbx_description
1 polymer ?
#
loop_
_entity_poly.entity_id
_entity_poly.type
_entity_poly.pdbx_seq_one_letter_code
_entity_poly.pdbx_strand_id
1 'polypeptide(L)'
;MQQYGMQQYGMQRQGTHPPCPKCGHTYAQEASFTWWGGVLGPKLFSHVNCLKCNTGYNGKTGQSNNTKIAVYVGVLTVVSIGIAVAASGM
;
A
#
# COMPACT_ATOMS: atom_id res chain seq x y z
N MET A 1 -32.95 -6.54 -0.95
CA MET A 1 -32.13 -5.41 -1.45
C MET A 1 -30.79 -5.29 -0.70
N GLN A 2 -30.03 -6.38 -0.53
CA GLN A 2 -28.76 -6.38 0.25
C GLN A 2 -27.54 -6.86 -0.56
N GLN A 3 -27.72 -7.22 -1.84
CA GLN A 3 -26.66 -7.81 -2.67
C GLN A 3 -25.79 -6.75 -3.40
N TYR A 4 -26.28 -5.52 -3.53
CA TYR A 4 -25.59 -4.42 -4.22
C TYR A 4 -24.45 -3.78 -3.40
N GLY A 5 -24.33 -4.07 -2.10
CA GLY A 5 -23.31 -3.45 -1.22
C GLY A 5 -21.93 -4.10 -1.30
N MET A 6 -21.85 -5.41 -1.56
CA MET A 6 -20.57 -6.15 -1.56
C MET A 6 -19.86 -6.12 -2.92
N GLN A 7 -20.62 -6.05 -4.02
CA GLN A 7 -20.04 -5.88 -5.36
C GLN A 7 -19.42 -4.49 -5.54
N GLN A 8 -19.84 -3.51 -4.72
CA GLN A 8 -19.24 -2.19 -4.73
C GLN A 8 -17.84 -2.15 -4.09
N TYR A 9 -17.51 -2.96 -3.07
CA TYR A 9 -16.17 -2.90 -2.45
C TYR A 9 -15.04 -3.37 -3.39
N GLY A 10 -15.35 -4.20 -4.39
CA GLY A 10 -14.41 -4.63 -5.43
C GLY A 10 -14.40 -3.76 -6.69
N MET A 11 -15.45 -2.95 -6.92
CA MET A 11 -15.57 -2.04 -8.08
C MET A 11 -15.32 -0.56 -7.76
N GLN A 12 -15.38 -0.15 -6.49
CA GLN A 12 -15.03 1.20 -6.03
C GLN A 12 -13.49 1.29 -6.03
N ARG A 13 -12.77 1.97 -6.93
CA ARG A 13 -13.03 3.29 -7.48
C ARG A 13 -12.29 3.48 -8.81
N GLN A 14 -12.92 3.08 -9.91
CA GLN A 14 -12.48 3.47 -11.25
C GLN A 14 -12.74 4.98 -11.43
N GLY A 15 -11.81 5.84 -10.99
CA GLY A 15 -11.88 7.30 -11.21
C GLY A 15 -11.47 8.23 -10.07
N THR A 16 -11.13 7.74 -8.87
CA THR A 16 -10.82 8.65 -7.71
C THR A 16 -9.35 8.78 -7.37
N HIS A 17 -8.48 8.04 -8.05
CA HIS A 17 -7.05 8.07 -7.77
C HIS A 17 -6.36 8.92 -8.85
N PRO A 18 -5.32 9.70 -8.48
CA PRO A 18 -4.51 10.39 -9.47
C PRO A 18 -3.92 9.39 -10.50
N PRO A 19 -3.61 9.87 -11.72
CA PRO A 19 -2.98 9.06 -12.75
C PRO A 19 -1.75 8.32 -12.25
N CYS A 20 -1.57 7.07 -12.67
CA CYS A 20 -0.40 6.28 -12.34
C CYS A 20 0.88 7.03 -12.80
N PRO A 21 1.87 7.25 -11.92
CA PRO A 21 3.06 8.03 -12.26
C PRO A 21 3.95 7.35 -13.31
N LYS A 22 3.76 6.05 -13.55
CA LYS A 22 4.53 5.28 -14.54
C LYS A 22 3.89 5.25 -15.92
N CYS A 23 2.56 5.13 -16.01
CA CYS A 23 1.88 4.88 -17.29
C CYS A 23 0.70 5.82 -17.59
N GLY A 24 0.36 6.75 -16.69
CA GLY A 24 -0.71 7.74 -16.88
C GLY A 24 -2.14 7.21 -16.77
N HIS A 25 -2.36 5.89 -16.66
CA HIS A 25 -3.71 5.34 -16.48
C HIS A 25 -4.31 5.68 -15.11
N THR A 26 -5.62 5.89 -15.07
CA THR A 26 -6.39 6.27 -13.85
C THR A 26 -7.03 5.09 -13.12
N TYR A 27 -6.95 3.88 -13.69
CA TYR A 27 -7.49 2.67 -13.09
C TYR A 27 -6.50 2.08 -12.08
N ALA A 28 -6.81 2.22 -10.79
CA ALA A 28 -6.02 1.68 -9.70
C ALA A 28 -6.92 1.10 -8.60
N GLN A 29 -6.40 0.10 -7.91
CA GLN A 29 -7.09 -0.61 -6.82
C GLN A 29 -6.26 -0.51 -5.54
N GLU A 30 -6.92 -0.30 -4.40
CA GLU A 30 -6.27 -0.38 -3.09
C GLU A 30 -5.69 -1.79 -2.86
N ALA A 31 -4.43 -1.87 -2.44
CA ALA A 31 -3.86 -3.15 -2.05
C ALA A 31 -4.47 -3.61 -0.72
N SER A 32 -4.93 -4.86 -0.65
CA SER A 32 -5.44 -5.45 0.60
C SER A 32 -4.32 -5.93 1.52
N PHE A 33 -3.15 -6.24 0.95
CA PHE A 33 -1.98 -6.75 1.66
C PHE A 33 -0.70 -6.37 0.92
N THR A 34 0.38 -6.11 1.66
CA THR A 34 1.74 -6.03 1.13
C THR A 34 2.69 -6.90 1.96
N TRP A 35 3.68 -7.51 1.31
CA TRP A 35 4.67 -8.33 2.04
C TRP A 35 5.51 -7.53 3.05
N TRP A 36 5.70 -6.23 2.82
CA TRP A 36 6.49 -5.34 3.68
C TRP A 36 5.69 -4.67 4.80
N GLY A 37 4.35 -4.74 4.77
CA GLY A 37 3.50 -4.02 5.73
C GLY A 37 2.22 -4.76 6.14
N GLY A 38 2.06 -6.01 5.72
CA GLY A 38 0.87 -6.80 5.97
C GLY A 38 -0.40 -6.12 5.46
N VAL A 39 -1.47 -6.25 6.24
CA VAL A 39 -2.77 -5.59 5.97
C VAL A 39 -2.73 -4.08 6.30
N LEU A 40 -1.82 -3.66 7.19
CA LEU A 40 -1.74 -2.27 7.67
C LEU A 40 -1.01 -1.37 6.67
N GLY A 41 0.07 -1.86 6.07
CA GLY A 41 0.96 -1.11 5.17
C GLY A 41 0.21 -0.36 4.07
N PRO A 42 -0.69 -1.02 3.32
CA PRO A 42 -1.46 -0.34 2.28
C PRO A 42 -2.26 0.85 2.78
N LYS A 43 -2.89 0.74 3.96
CA LYS A 43 -3.70 1.83 4.52
C LYS A 43 -2.82 2.98 5.02
N LEU A 44 -1.69 2.70 5.70
CA LEU A 44 -0.76 3.73 6.17
C LEU A 44 -0.24 4.60 5.03
N PHE A 45 0.11 3.98 3.90
CA PHE A 45 0.70 4.69 2.76
C PHE A 45 -0.32 5.07 1.68
N SER A 46 -1.61 4.82 1.92
CA SER A 46 -2.67 4.98 0.90
C SER A 46 -2.26 4.30 -0.41
N HIS A 47 -1.71 3.08 -0.31
CA HIS A 47 -1.09 2.36 -1.41
C HIS A 47 -2.15 1.76 -2.33
N VAL A 48 -2.06 2.09 -3.60
CA VAL A 48 -2.87 1.51 -4.67
C VAL A 48 -1.96 0.92 -5.73
N ASN A 49 -2.44 -0.13 -6.39
CA ASN A 49 -1.78 -0.74 -7.54
C ASN A 49 -2.49 -0.31 -8.82
N CYS A 50 -1.74 0.20 -9.79
CA CYS A 50 -2.27 0.44 -11.12
C CYS A 50 -2.67 -0.89 -11.77
N LEU A 51 -3.91 -0.99 -12.25
CA LEU A 51 -4.42 -2.21 -12.90
C LEU A 51 -3.86 -2.44 -14.30
N LYS A 52 -3.16 -1.45 -14.88
CA LYS A 52 -2.54 -1.56 -16.20
C LYS A 52 -1.08 -2.00 -16.15
N CYS A 53 -0.27 -1.43 -15.25
CA CYS A 53 1.17 -1.65 -15.21
C CYS A 53 1.70 -2.18 -13.88
N ASN A 54 0.81 -2.51 -12.94
CA ASN A 54 1.10 -3.04 -11.60
C ASN A 54 2.02 -2.16 -10.73
N THR A 55 2.22 -0.90 -11.12
CA THR A 55 3.00 0.03 -10.29
C THR A 55 2.19 0.38 -9.06
N GLY A 56 2.78 0.14 -7.89
CA GLY A 56 2.28 0.61 -6.60
C GLY A 56 2.61 2.07 -6.39
N TYR A 57 1.64 2.88 -5.98
CA TYR A 57 1.82 4.32 -5.75
C TYR A 57 0.84 4.83 -4.70
N ASN A 58 0.96 6.11 -4.36
CA ASN A 58 0.07 6.76 -3.42
C ASN A 58 -1.23 7.16 -4.10
N GLY A 59 -2.33 6.51 -3.73
CA GLY A 59 -3.66 6.78 -4.28
C GLY A 59 -4.22 8.16 -3.93
N LYS A 60 -3.65 8.89 -2.97
CA LYS A 60 -4.07 10.27 -2.66
C LYS A 60 -3.33 11.31 -3.50
N THR A 61 -2.03 11.09 -3.75
CA THR A 61 -1.17 12.11 -4.36
C THR A 61 -0.67 11.77 -5.76
N GLY A 62 -0.78 10.52 -6.21
CA GLY A 62 -0.20 10.05 -7.47
C GLY A 62 1.31 9.82 -7.40
N GLN A 63 1.96 10.08 -6.26
CA GLN A 63 3.40 9.98 -6.11
C GLN A 63 3.85 8.57 -5.69
N SER A 64 5.12 8.27 -5.90
CA SER A 64 5.72 7.02 -5.41
C SER A 64 5.73 6.95 -3.88
N ASN A 65 5.43 5.78 -3.33
CA ASN A 65 5.57 5.49 -1.90
C ASN A 65 6.93 4.85 -1.53
N ASN A 66 7.81 4.59 -2.52
CA ASN A 66 9.01 3.75 -2.32
C ASN A 66 9.93 4.26 -1.20
N THR A 67 10.28 5.55 -1.19
CA THR A 67 11.15 6.12 -0.16
C THR A 67 10.53 6.00 1.23
N LYS A 68 9.23 6.29 1.35
CA LYS A 68 8.51 6.23 2.63
C LYS A 68 8.40 4.79 3.15
N ILE A 69 8.14 3.83 2.25
CA ILE A 69 8.11 2.40 2.57
C ILE A 69 9.50 1.93 3.00
N ALA A 70 10.56 2.33 2.30
CA ALA A 70 11.93 1.95 2.63
C ALA A 70 12.32 2.42 4.05
N VAL A 71 12.01 3.66 4.40
CA VAL A 71 12.25 4.20 5.76
C VAL A 71 11.44 3.41 6.80
N TYR A 72 10.16 3.15 6.54
CA TYR A 72 9.31 2.37 7.45
C TYR A 72 9.85 0.95 7.70
N VAL A 73 10.21 0.23 6.64
CA VAL A 73 10.79 -1.12 6.75
C VAL A 73 12.13 -1.08 7.46
N GLY A 74 12.98 -0.09 7.15
CA GLY A 74 14.27 0.11 7.81
C GLY A 74 14.13 0.30 9.32
N VAL A 75 13.24 1.20 9.75
CA VAL A 75 12.96 1.45 11.18
C VAL A 75 12.42 0.18 11.85
N LEU A 76 11.43 -0.48 11.26
CA LEU A 76 10.89 -1.72 11.82
C LEU A 76 11.95 -2.81 11.96
N THR A 77 12.84 -2.94 10.98
CA THR A 77 13.92 -3.93 11.00
C THR A 77 14.89 -3.65 12.13
N VAL A 78 15.36 -2.40 12.27
CA VAL A 78 16.28 -1.99 13.34
C VAL A 78 15.66 -2.20 14.71
N VAL A 79 14.40 -1.79 14.91
CA VAL A 79 13.67 -1.97 16.17
C VAL A 79 13.50 -3.46 16.49
N SER A 80 13.09 -4.26 15.51
CA SER A 80 12.88 -5.71 15.70
C SER A 80 14.18 -6.42 16.07
N ILE A 81 15.30 -6.05 15.43
CA ILE A 81 16.62 -6.58 15.77
C ILE A 81 17.02 -6.14 17.18
N GLY A 82 16.87 -4.85 17.53
CA GLY A 82 17.20 -4.37 18.87
C GLY A 82 16.42 -5.09 19.97
N ILE A 83 15.12 -5.32 19.76
CA ILE A 83 14.28 -6.10 20.67
C ILE A 83 14.78 -7.55 20.75
N ALA A 84 15.07 -8.18 19.62
CA ALA A 84 15.55 -9.56 19.59
C ALA A 84 16.88 -9.72 20.32
N VAL A 85 17.83 -8.79 20.11
CA VAL A 85 19.12 -8.76 20.80
C VAL A 85 18.92 -8.62 22.30
N ALA A 86 18.14 -7.61 22.74
CA ALA A 86 17.84 -7.39 24.16
C ALA A 86 17.13 -8.59 24.80
N ALA A 87 16.19 -9.23 24.10
CA ALA A 87 15.48 -10.41 24.58
C ALA A 87 16.36 -11.67 24.65
N SER A 88 17.40 -11.74 23.82
CA SER A 88 18.34 -12.88 23.80
C SER A 88 19.43 -12.81 24.88
N GLY A 89 19.50 -11.73 25.66
CA GLY A 89 20.52 -11.57 26.72
C GLY A 89 21.94 -11.35 26.19
N MET A 90 22.07 -10.98 24.92
CA MET A 90 23.30 -10.45 24.33
C MET A 90 23.52 -8.99 24.75
#